data_AF-D8KC57-F1
#
_entry.id   AF-D8KC57-F1
#
_cell.length_a   1.000
_cell.length_b   1.000
_cell.length_c   1.000
_cell.angle_alpha   90.00
_cell.angle_beta   90.00
_cell.angle_gamma   90.00
#
_symmetry.space_group_name_H-M   'P 1'
#
loop_
_entity.id
_entity.type
_entity.pdbx_description
1 polymer ?
#
loop_
_entity_poly.entity_id
_entity_poly.type
_entity_poly.pdbx_seq_one_letter_code
_entity_poly.pdbx_strand_id
1 'polypeptide(L)'
;MSDLPEYVDGLPNICGSEDLIAKTHAQGSVYLPQSGIDFGNIQSAFAIALHMQQPLIPAGGEDLHTAAIISNLKYMMDNQHIGDNHNAPVFHWCYKRIGELVPQLVDEGKNPRVMLDYSGCLLHGLRDMGLDDVFDALKRVTIDPHYRRCVEWLGNTWSHAVAPSTPAQDYRLHVQAWRHHFAAIFGLEALSRVKGFSPAEMALPNHPDVFYEFVKTLKENNYQWVLVQEHSVEQPEEGGHSRQPHIPHRLVATNSKGESASIIAIIKTQGSDTKLVAQMQPYYEAQGLGRQELKGQAIPPLVTQIGDGENGGVMMNEFPGKFMEVMREATGSPTPAVNVSEYLEYLETLGFKEADFPALQPVQQKKIWDNFEAGAGPEKLEKLIEELQHNDPQFNMEGGSWTNNISWVQGYENVLGPMERVSALFSERVLGRAGIATSEYRYRNALYYLLMIQTSCYRYWGQGIWTDYARELCQRAEAILEHDFKDVAA
;
A
#
# COMPACT_ATOMS: atom_id res chain seq x y z
N MET A 1 -9.78 -2.33 23.93
CA MET A 1 -9.13 -3.67 23.83
C MET A 1 -9.46 -4.19 22.45
N SER A 2 -8.55 -4.90 21.78
CA SER A 2 -8.82 -5.46 20.45
C SER A 2 -9.85 -6.59 20.56
N ASP A 3 -10.87 -6.57 19.72
CA ASP A 3 -11.92 -7.61 19.66
C ASP A 3 -11.42 -8.90 18.98
N LEU A 4 -10.22 -8.89 18.41
CA LEU A 4 -9.59 -10.00 17.70
C LEU A 4 -8.23 -10.34 18.32
N PRO A 5 -7.90 -11.64 18.51
CA PRO A 5 -6.57 -12.03 18.96
C PRO A 5 -5.53 -11.65 17.90
N GLU A 6 -4.39 -11.11 18.31
CA GLU A 6 -3.30 -10.73 17.39
C GLU A 6 -2.68 -11.97 16.71
N TYR A 7 -2.62 -13.09 17.44
CA TYR A 7 -2.10 -14.37 16.96
C TYR A 7 -3.09 -15.49 17.24
N VAL A 8 -3.21 -16.42 16.30
CA VAL A 8 -4.02 -17.63 16.41
C VAL A 8 -3.17 -18.82 16.01
N ASP A 9 -3.05 -19.80 16.90
CA ASP A 9 -2.22 -21.01 16.70
C ASP A 9 -0.75 -20.70 16.36
N GLY A 10 -0.20 -19.64 16.96
CA GLY A 10 1.19 -19.22 16.74
C GLY A 10 1.45 -18.45 15.44
N LEU A 11 0.42 -18.18 14.63
CA LEU A 11 0.52 -17.40 13.39
C LEU A 11 -0.22 -16.05 13.52
N PRO A 12 0.18 -15.02 12.77
CA PRO A 12 -0.52 -13.74 12.78
C PRO A 12 -1.97 -13.92 12.34
N ASN A 13 -2.89 -13.17 12.95
CA ASN A 13 -4.31 -13.24 12.60
C ASN A 13 -4.59 -12.55 11.25
N ILE A 14 -4.47 -13.33 10.18
CA ILE A 14 -4.58 -12.89 8.78
C ILE A 14 -5.86 -13.39 8.07
N CYS A 15 -6.70 -14.19 8.74
CA CYS A 15 -7.90 -14.78 8.16
C CYS A 15 -8.83 -15.36 9.24
N GLY A 16 -10.03 -15.77 8.84
CA GLY A 16 -11.01 -16.43 9.71
C GLY A 16 -12.01 -15.48 10.37
N SER A 17 -12.04 -14.22 9.96
CA SER A 17 -13.00 -13.21 10.44
C SER A 17 -13.52 -12.33 9.30
N GLU A 18 -13.62 -12.89 8.10
CA GLU A 18 -13.92 -12.17 6.85
C GLU A 18 -15.22 -11.37 6.97
N ASP A 19 -16.30 -11.97 7.51
CA ASP A 19 -17.59 -11.31 7.70
C ASP A 19 -17.51 -10.09 8.64
N LEU A 20 -16.71 -10.18 9.69
CA LEU A 20 -16.53 -9.11 10.67
C LEU A 20 -15.71 -7.96 10.04
N ILE A 21 -14.62 -8.30 9.36
CA ILE A 21 -13.75 -7.33 8.69
C ILE A 21 -14.45 -6.63 7.53
N ALA A 22 -15.28 -7.34 6.76
CA ALA A 22 -16.07 -6.77 5.67
C ALA A 22 -17.11 -5.75 6.17
N LYS A 23 -17.73 -6.02 7.33
CA LYS A 23 -18.68 -5.10 7.97
C LYS A 23 -18.02 -3.90 8.66
N THR A 24 -16.70 -3.93 8.84
CA THR A 24 -15.95 -2.89 9.54
C THR A 24 -15.62 -1.73 8.61
N HIS A 25 -16.47 -0.70 8.63
CA HIS A 25 -16.27 0.57 7.94
C HIS A 25 -16.95 1.70 8.72
N ALA A 26 -16.36 2.90 8.68
CA ALA A 26 -16.97 4.05 9.33
C ALA A 26 -18.16 4.57 8.50
N GLN A 27 -19.21 4.99 9.18
CA GLN A 27 -20.33 5.70 8.57
C GLN A 27 -20.05 7.21 8.64
N GLY A 28 -20.01 7.87 7.49
CA GLY A 28 -19.82 9.32 7.38
C GLY A 28 -18.37 9.82 7.56
N SER A 29 -18.26 11.11 7.91
CA SER A 29 -16.97 11.81 8.06
C SER A 29 -16.30 11.45 9.39
N VAL A 30 -15.03 11.05 9.32
CA VAL A 30 -14.21 10.59 10.45
C VAL A 30 -13.26 11.69 10.92
N TYR A 31 -12.59 12.35 9.97
CA TYR A 31 -11.49 13.27 10.26
C TYR A 31 -11.97 14.72 10.31
N LEU A 32 -12.81 15.14 9.35
CA LEU A 32 -13.26 16.51 9.21
C LEU A 32 -13.90 17.09 10.50
N PRO A 33 -14.77 16.37 11.24
CA PRO A 33 -15.36 16.91 12.47
C PRO A 33 -14.34 17.24 13.57
N GLN A 34 -13.14 16.67 13.50
CA GLN A 34 -12.06 16.86 14.48
C GLN A 34 -10.88 17.64 13.89
N SER A 35 -11.00 18.14 12.65
CA SER A 35 -9.88 18.70 11.89
C SER A 35 -9.25 19.94 12.53
N GLY A 36 -10.08 20.91 12.89
CA GLY A 36 -9.66 22.25 13.32
C GLY A 36 -9.15 23.15 12.19
N ILE A 37 -9.20 22.71 10.92
CA ILE A 37 -8.77 23.49 9.75
C ILE A 37 -9.98 24.20 9.14
N ASP A 38 -9.81 25.50 8.86
CA ASP A 38 -10.79 26.30 8.12
C ASP A 38 -10.51 26.24 6.61
N PHE A 39 -10.99 25.16 5.97
CA PHE A 39 -10.80 24.93 4.53
C PHE A 39 -11.37 26.05 3.63
N GLY A 40 -12.28 26.86 4.15
CA GLY A 40 -12.80 28.03 3.44
C GLY A 40 -11.76 29.12 3.23
N ASN A 41 -10.77 29.22 4.13
CA ASN A 41 -9.79 30.30 4.16
C ASN A 41 -8.36 29.89 3.77
N ILE A 42 -8.05 28.59 3.68
CA ILE A 42 -6.73 28.13 3.22
C ILE A 42 -6.57 28.35 1.70
N GLN A 43 -5.32 28.53 1.27
CA GLN A 43 -4.95 28.72 -0.13
C GLN A 43 -4.61 27.40 -0.82
N SER A 44 -3.94 26.51 -0.10
CA SER A 44 -3.46 25.20 -0.55
C SER A 44 -3.29 24.29 0.66
N ALA A 45 -2.99 23.03 0.46
CA ALA A 45 -2.68 22.08 1.52
C ALA A 45 -1.62 21.09 1.04
N PHE A 46 -1.01 20.39 1.99
CA PHE A 46 -0.10 19.29 1.69
C PHE A 46 -0.37 18.07 2.57
N ALA A 47 -0.02 16.90 2.04
CA ALA A 47 -0.05 15.63 2.75
C ALA A 47 1.25 14.87 2.51
N ILE A 48 1.74 14.20 3.56
CA ILE A 48 2.87 13.27 3.46
C ILE A 48 2.47 11.89 3.93
N ALA A 49 3.03 10.86 3.30
CA ALA A 49 2.96 9.48 3.76
C ALA A 49 4.37 8.92 3.98
N LEU A 50 4.51 8.13 5.04
CA LEU A 50 5.71 7.33 5.27
C LEU A 50 5.39 5.87 5.00
N HIS A 51 6.05 5.32 3.99
CA HIS A 51 6.00 3.90 3.63
C HIS A 51 7.03 3.12 4.45
N MET A 52 6.62 2.06 5.13
CA MET A 52 7.48 1.29 6.04
C MET A 52 7.40 -0.20 5.68
N GLN A 53 8.55 -0.80 5.39
CA GLN A 53 8.64 -2.17 4.88
C GLN A 53 9.94 -2.89 5.27
N GLN A 54 9.79 -4.09 5.85
CA GLN A 54 10.88 -5.08 5.97
C GLN A 54 10.37 -6.47 5.62
N PRO A 55 11.10 -7.25 4.81
CA PRO A 55 10.70 -8.62 4.49
C PRO A 55 10.94 -9.58 5.65
N LEU A 56 10.26 -10.72 5.59
CA LEU A 56 10.61 -11.92 6.35
C LEU A 56 11.58 -12.76 5.52
N ILE A 57 12.56 -13.39 6.18
CA ILE A 57 13.60 -14.21 5.52
C ILE A 57 13.85 -15.50 6.33
N PRO A 58 14.13 -16.64 5.67
CA PRO A 58 14.50 -17.89 6.33
C PRO A 58 15.98 -17.85 6.77
N ALA A 59 16.33 -16.94 7.68
CA ALA A 59 17.70 -16.68 8.12
C ALA A 59 17.89 -16.84 9.64
N GLY A 60 16.93 -17.41 10.35
CA GLY A 60 17.01 -17.71 11.79
C GLY A 60 17.76 -19.02 12.09
N GLY A 61 18.90 -19.25 11.43
CA GLY A 61 19.72 -20.46 11.53
C GLY A 61 20.79 -20.53 10.44
N GLU A 62 21.71 -21.50 10.53
CA GLU A 62 22.82 -21.65 9.57
C GLU A 62 22.40 -22.36 8.26
N ASP A 63 21.46 -23.30 8.33
CA ASP A 63 20.99 -24.08 7.19
C ASP A 63 19.69 -23.49 6.63
N LEU A 64 19.74 -23.04 5.38
CA LEU A 64 18.61 -22.43 4.68
C LEU A 64 17.36 -23.32 4.69
N HIS A 65 17.49 -24.64 4.63
CA HIS A 65 16.33 -25.55 4.55
C HIS A 65 15.58 -25.70 5.87
N THR A 66 16.25 -25.43 7.00
CA THR A 66 15.70 -25.62 8.34
C THR A 66 15.64 -24.33 9.15
N ALA A 67 16.25 -23.24 8.65
CA ALA A 67 16.27 -21.95 9.30
C ALA A 67 14.87 -21.43 9.60
N ALA A 68 14.71 -20.88 10.81
CA ALA A 68 13.49 -20.18 11.19
C ALA A 68 13.28 -18.95 10.29
N ILE A 69 12.03 -18.62 10.04
CA ILE A 69 11.66 -17.39 9.35
C ILE A 69 11.71 -16.27 10.38
N ILE A 70 12.49 -15.23 10.10
CA ILE A 70 12.67 -14.06 10.96
C ILE A 70 12.49 -12.78 10.15
N SER A 71 12.26 -11.66 10.82
CA SER A 71 12.38 -10.35 10.17
C SER A 71 13.80 -10.11 9.65
N ASN A 72 13.93 -9.51 8.47
CA ASN A 72 15.23 -9.01 8.02
C ASN A 72 15.82 -7.99 9.00
N LEU A 73 15.00 -7.17 9.67
CA LEU A 73 15.47 -6.27 10.72
C LEU A 73 16.13 -7.03 11.89
N LYS A 74 15.58 -8.19 12.27
CA LYS A 74 16.18 -9.06 13.28
C LYS A 74 17.55 -9.55 12.83
N TYR A 75 17.65 -10.04 11.60
CA TYR A 75 18.93 -10.46 11.03
C TYR A 75 19.95 -9.32 11.05
N MET A 76 19.55 -8.12 10.63
CA MET A 76 20.42 -6.94 10.68
C MET A 76 20.85 -6.60 12.11
N MET A 77 19.93 -6.65 13.07
CA MET A 77 20.21 -6.36 14.49
C MET A 77 21.22 -7.34 15.09
N ASP A 78 21.08 -8.63 14.78
CA ASP A 78 21.99 -9.68 15.25
C ASP A 78 23.35 -9.64 14.52
N ASN A 79 23.41 -9.02 13.35
CA ASN A 79 24.59 -8.99 12.46
C ASN A 79 25.04 -7.56 12.08
N GLN A 80 25.01 -6.61 13.02
CA GLN A 80 25.31 -5.19 12.76
C GLN A 80 26.70 -4.90 12.16
N HIS A 81 27.63 -5.85 12.25
CA HIS A 81 28.99 -5.73 11.70
C HIS A 81 29.07 -6.02 10.20
N ILE A 82 27.97 -6.44 9.56
CA ILE A 82 27.91 -6.78 8.14
C ILE A 82 27.29 -5.62 7.36
N GLY A 83 28.06 -5.00 6.45
CA GLY A 83 27.57 -3.97 5.53
C GLY A 83 26.77 -2.87 6.23
N ASP A 84 25.57 -2.60 5.72
CA ASP A 84 24.67 -1.54 6.22
C ASP A 84 23.79 -1.99 7.41
N ASN A 85 24.03 -3.18 7.97
CA ASN A 85 23.26 -3.69 9.12
C ASN A 85 23.40 -2.82 10.37
N HIS A 86 24.46 -2.02 10.47
CA HIS A 86 24.63 -1.02 11.53
C HIS A 86 23.49 0.02 11.59
N ASN A 87 22.67 0.15 10.54
CA ASN A 87 21.47 1.00 10.53
C ASN A 87 20.25 0.38 11.26
N ALA A 88 20.29 -0.89 11.67
CA ALA A 88 19.13 -1.56 12.28
C ALA A 88 18.53 -0.83 13.51
N PRO A 89 19.31 -0.26 14.45
CA PRO A 89 18.75 0.54 15.54
C PRO A 89 18.04 1.82 15.05
N VAL A 90 18.50 2.40 13.95
CA VAL A 90 17.87 3.59 13.34
C VAL A 90 16.56 3.20 12.66
N PHE A 91 16.52 2.07 11.95
CA PHE A 91 15.28 1.54 11.37
C PHE A 91 14.23 1.26 12.44
N HIS A 92 14.60 0.63 13.57
CA HIS A 92 13.71 0.47 14.72
C HIS A 92 13.09 1.80 15.16
N TRP A 93 13.89 2.86 15.29
CA TRP A 93 13.37 4.18 15.63
C TRP A 93 12.51 4.79 14.51
N CYS A 94 12.85 4.60 13.23
CA CYS A 94 12.02 5.04 12.10
C CYS A 94 10.59 4.49 12.17
N TYR A 95 10.42 3.22 12.56
CA TYR A 95 9.10 2.59 12.73
C TYR A 95 8.32 3.07 13.96
N LYS A 96 9.01 3.70 14.92
CA LYS A 96 8.42 4.19 16.18
C LYS A 96 8.12 5.68 16.16
N ARG A 97 9.02 6.48 15.58
CA ARG A 97 9.21 7.91 15.86
C ARG A 97 7.96 8.77 15.70
N ILE A 98 7.05 8.44 14.78
CA ILE A 98 5.79 9.21 14.66
C ILE A 98 4.95 9.15 15.94
N GLY A 99 5.00 8.04 16.66
CA GLY A 99 4.38 7.88 17.98
C GLY A 99 5.02 8.76 19.07
N GLU A 100 6.16 9.38 18.81
CA GLU A 100 6.85 10.33 19.71
C GLU A 100 6.70 11.78 19.21
N LEU A 101 6.90 12.02 17.92
CA LEU A 101 6.87 13.35 17.30
C LEU A 101 5.47 13.96 17.28
N VAL A 102 4.43 13.17 16.96
CA VAL A 102 3.04 13.68 16.91
C VAL A 102 2.56 14.13 18.29
N PRO A 103 2.70 13.32 19.37
CA PRO A 103 2.32 13.78 20.70
C PRO A 103 3.04 15.03 21.14
N GLN A 104 4.35 15.13 20.88
CA GLN A 104 5.11 16.33 21.22
C GLN A 104 4.52 17.58 20.54
N LEU A 105 4.26 17.53 19.23
CA LEU A 105 3.69 18.66 18.49
C LEU A 105 2.28 19.02 18.98
N VAL A 106 1.44 18.02 19.26
CA VAL A 106 0.10 18.26 19.79
C VAL A 106 0.16 18.92 21.17
N ASP A 107 1.04 18.47 22.05
CA ASP A 107 1.25 19.03 23.39
C ASP A 107 1.80 20.48 23.32
N GLU A 108 2.53 20.82 22.25
CA GLU A 108 2.95 22.19 21.90
C GLU A 108 1.82 23.07 21.31
N GLY A 109 0.60 22.54 21.20
CA GLY A 109 -0.56 23.22 20.60
C GLY A 109 -0.53 23.27 19.07
N LYS A 110 0.24 22.38 18.42
CA LYS A 110 0.31 22.26 16.96
C LYS A 110 -0.70 21.25 16.42
N ASN A 111 -0.93 21.29 15.11
CA ASN A 111 -1.90 20.42 14.43
C ASN A 111 -1.21 19.58 13.34
N PRO A 112 -0.32 18.64 13.70
CA PRO A 112 0.42 17.85 12.71
C PRO A 112 -0.47 16.88 11.93
N ARG A 113 -0.03 16.50 10.73
CA ARG A 113 -0.63 15.43 9.91
C ARG A 113 0.45 14.57 9.27
N VAL A 114 0.23 13.27 9.26
CA VAL A 114 1.09 12.29 8.58
C VAL A 114 0.29 11.02 8.26
N MET A 115 0.44 10.51 7.05
CA MET A 115 -0.11 9.21 6.69
C MET A 115 0.90 8.09 6.96
N LEU A 116 0.43 6.95 7.45
CA LEU A 116 1.25 5.79 7.77
C LEU A 116 0.87 4.61 6.87
N ASP A 117 1.86 4.08 6.17
CA ASP A 117 1.73 2.91 5.31
C ASP A 117 2.72 1.84 5.80
N TYR A 118 2.23 0.83 6.52
CA TYR A 118 3.04 -0.28 7.05
C TYR A 118 2.54 -1.59 6.47
N SER A 119 3.42 -2.42 5.94
CA SER A 119 3.04 -3.76 5.54
C SER A 119 2.69 -4.65 6.73
N GLY A 120 1.90 -5.70 6.48
CA GLY A 120 1.57 -6.70 7.49
C GLY A 120 2.77 -7.53 7.95
N CYS A 121 3.71 -7.81 7.05
CA CYS A 121 4.90 -8.61 7.34
C CYS A 121 5.93 -7.83 8.17
N LEU A 122 6.05 -6.51 7.97
CA LEU A 122 6.82 -5.65 8.88
C LEU A 122 6.23 -5.73 10.29
N LEU A 123 4.92 -5.49 10.44
CA LEU A 123 4.27 -5.53 11.75
C LEU A 123 4.47 -6.90 12.42
N HIS A 124 4.30 -8.00 11.67
CA HIS A 124 4.58 -9.34 12.20
C HIS A 124 6.03 -9.49 12.67
N GLY A 125 6.99 -9.05 11.85
CA GLY A 125 8.42 -9.11 12.17
C GLY A 125 8.81 -8.30 13.41
N LEU A 126 8.24 -7.10 13.58
CA LEU A 126 8.47 -6.27 14.76
C LEU A 126 7.95 -6.93 16.04
N ARG A 127 6.79 -7.60 15.96
CA ARG A 127 6.24 -8.31 17.11
C ARG A 127 7.05 -9.55 17.45
N ASP A 128 7.47 -10.33 16.46
CA ASP A 128 8.34 -11.51 16.67
C ASP A 128 9.69 -11.12 17.31
N MET A 129 10.20 -9.93 17.00
CA MET A 129 11.37 -9.35 17.65
C MET A 129 11.13 -8.88 19.09
N GLY A 130 9.88 -8.84 19.57
CA GLY A 130 9.53 -8.31 20.89
C GLY A 130 9.62 -6.78 20.99
N LEU A 131 9.50 -6.05 19.88
CA LEU A 131 9.57 -4.58 19.85
C LEU A 131 8.24 -3.93 20.28
N ASP A 132 7.79 -4.26 21.49
CA ASP A 132 6.53 -3.77 22.06
C ASP A 132 6.49 -2.23 22.17
N ASP A 133 7.65 -1.59 22.33
CA ASP A 133 7.77 -0.14 22.42
C ASP A 133 7.34 0.58 21.12
N VAL A 134 7.51 -0.05 19.96
CA VAL A 134 6.98 0.44 18.68
C VAL A 134 5.46 0.41 18.70
N PHE A 135 4.87 -0.69 19.14
CA PHE A 135 3.43 -0.86 19.17
C PHE A 135 2.75 0.04 20.19
N ASP A 136 3.36 0.26 21.35
CA ASP A 136 2.84 1.20 22.35
C ASP A 136 2.80 2.62 21.78
N ALA A 137 3.87 3.04 21.09
CA ALA A 137 3.94 4.34 20.44
C ALA A 137 2.91 4.48 19.30
N LEU A 138 2.78 3.48 18.43
CA LEU A 138 1.82 3.48 17.33
C LEU A 138 0.37 3.40 17.83
N LYS A 139 0.07 2.57 18.84
CA LYS A 139 -1.27 2.49 19.45
C LYS A 139 -1.69 3.82 20.05
N ARG A 140 -0.76 4.55 20.70
CA ARG A 140 -1.04 5.89 21.23
C ARG A 140 -1.55 6.84 20.14
N VAL A 141 -0.84 6.97 19.02
CA VAL A 141 -1.27 7.89 17.95
C VAL A 141 -2.42 7.35 17.10
N THR A 142 -2.70 6.05 17.15
CA THR A 142 -3.76 5.43 16.35
C THR A 142 -5.11 5.42 17.07
N ILE A 143 -5.10 5.18 18.38
CA ILE A 143 -6.31 4.88 19.17
C ILE A 143 -6.72 6.09 20.02
N ASP A 144 -5.78 6.80 20.63
CA ASP A 144 -6.09 7.91 21.54
C ASP A 144 -6.82 9.05 20.79
N PRO A 145 -8.04 9.43 21.20
CA PRO A 145 -8.78 10.54 20.60
C PRO A 145 -8.01 11.86 20.55
N HIS A 146 -7.07 12.08 21.47
CA HIS A 146 -6.26 13.29 21.51
C HIS A 146 -5.27 13.38 20.33
N TYR A 147 -4.79 12.24 19.82
CA TYR A 147 -3.76 12.17 18.78
C TYR A 147 -4.27 11.65 17.44
N ARG A 148 -5.26 10.75 17.42
CA ARG A 148 -5.70 9.99 16.23
C ARG A 148 -6.11 10.81 15.00
N ARG A 149 -6.50 12.08 15.17
CA ARG A 149 -6.78 12.98 14.04
C ARG A 149 -5.52 13.33 13.24
N CYS A 150 -4.35 13.22 13.87
CA CYS A 150 -3.07 13.62 13.29
C CYS A 150 -2.45 12.53 12.41
N VAL A 151 -3.00 11.30 12.46
CA VAL A 151 -2.48 10.15 11.76
C VAL A 151 -3.59 9.51 10.92
N GLU A 152 -3.33 9.34 9.63
CA GLU A 152 -4.19 8.56 8.75
C GLU A 152 -3.45 7.30 8.31
N TRP A 153 -4.00 6.13 8.63
CA TRP A 153 -3.46 4.86 8.15
C TRP A 153 -3.93 4.59 6.72
N LEU A 154 -3.00 4.17 5.87
CA LEU A 154 -3.28 3.65 4.53
C LEU A 154 -3.35 2.13 4.57
N GLY A 155 -4.27 1.58 3.80
CA GLY A 155 -4.26 0.15 3.49
C GLY A 155 -3.05 -0.22 2.66
N ASN A 156 -2.54 -1.43 2.91
CA ASN A 156 -1.48 -2.06 2.16
C ASN A 156 -1.82 -3.55 1.96
N THR A 157 -0.99 -4.24 1.20
CA THR A 157 -0.90 -5.70 1.16
C THR A 157 -0.16 -6.25 2.38
N TRP A 158 -0.41 -7.50 2.74
CA TRP A 158 0.23 -8.09 3.91
C TRP A 158 1.74 -8.25 3.73
N SER A 159 2.24 -8.78 2.60
CA SER A 159 3.69 -8.99 2.39
C SER A 159 4.39 -7.98 1.47
N HIS A 160 3.78 -6.83 1.18
CA HIS A 160 4.28 -5.90 0.17
C HIS A 160 4.27 -6.52 -1.26
N ALA A 161 3.10 -7.03 -1.65
CA ALA A 161 2.86 -7.65 -2.94
C ALA A 161 2.56 -6.59 -4.01
N VAL A 162 3.27 -6.67 -5.14
CA VAL A 162 3.16 -5.72 -6.26
C VAL A 162 2.04 -6.18 -7.19
N ALA A 163 1.01 -5.35 -7.35
CA ALA A 163 -0.23 -5.72 -8.05
C ALA A 163 0.00 -6.24 -9.48
N PRO A 164 0.87 -5.63 -10.32
CA PRO A 164 1.13 -6.16 -11.67
C PRO A 164 1.73 -7.56 -11.76
N SER A 165 2.45 -8.03 -10.72
CA SER A 165 3.15 -9.33 -10.73
C SER A 165 2.55 -10.35 -9.76
N THR A 166 1.39 -10.04 -9.18
CA THR A 166 0.69 -10.92 -8.24
C THR A 166 -0.63 -11.37 -8.86
N PRO A 167 -0.95 -12.69 -8.88
CA PRO A 167 -2.25 -13.16 -9.34
C PRO A 167 -3.40 -12.43 -8.62
N ALA A 168 -4.40 -11.95 -9.38
CA ALA A 168 -5.45 -11.09 -8.85
C ALA A 168 -6.21 -11.71 -7.65
N GLN A 169 -6.41 -13.03 -7.68
CA GLN A 169 -7.04 -13.76 -6.58
C GLN A 169 -6.21 -13.68 -5.28
N ASP A 170 -4.89 -13.78 -5.37
CA ASP A 170 -3.99 -13.73 -4.22
C ASP A 170 -3.80 -12.30 -3.74
N TYR A 171 -3.78 -11.34 -4.66
CA TYR A 171 -3.74 -9.91 -4.31
C TYR A 171 -4.93 -9.53 -3.42
N ARG A 172 -6.12 -10.05 -3.71
CA ARG A 172 -7.30 -9.89 -2.83
C ARG A 172 -7.06 -10.47 -1.44
N LEU A 173 -6.45 -11.65 -1.35
CA LEU A 173 -6.10 -12.28 -0.07
C LEU A 173 -5.07 -11.43 0.70
N HIS A 174 -4.09 -10.83 0.04
CA HIS A 174 -3.13 -9.89 0.66
C HIS A 174 -3.82 -8.71 1.33
N VAL A 175 -4.74 -8.07 0.60
CA VAL A 175 -5.48 -6.91 1.08
C VAL A 175 -6.35 -7.28 2.28
N GLN A 176 -7.02 -8.43 2.21
CA GLN A 176 -7.85 -8.93 3.32
C GLN A 176 -7.01 -9.31 4.54
N ALA A 177 -5.88 -9.98 4.33
CA ALA A 177 -4.96 -10.39 5.39
C ALA A 177 -4.38 -9.19 6.15
N TRP A 178 -4.01 -8.12 5.43
CA TRP A 178 -3.58 -6.88 6.05
C TRP A 178 -4.66 -6.29 6.96
N ARG A 179 -5.93 -6.24 6.48
CA ARG A 179 -7.05 -5.70 7.27
C ARG A 179 -7.31 -6.51 8.54
N HIS A 180 -7.25 -7.84 8.47
CA HIS A 180 -7.38 -8.72 9.64
C HIS A 180 -6.28 -8.42 10.65
N HIS A 181 -5.03 -8.41 10.19
CA HIS A 181 -3.88 -8.23 11.07
C HIS A 181 -3.87 -6.83 11.70
N PHE A 182 -4.17 -5.79 10.90
CA PHE A 182 -4.32 -4.42 11.39
C PHE A 182 -5.40 -4.29 12.46
N ALA A 183 -6.59 -4.86 12.22
CA ALA A 183 -7.67 -4.86 13.20
C ALA A 183 -7.30 -5.62 14.49
N ALA A 184 -6.55 -6.70 14.38
CA ALA A 184 -6.12 -7.46 15.55
C ALA A 184 -5.12 -6.67 16.42
N ILE A 185 -4.27 -5.84 15.81
CA ILE A 185 -3.29 -5.00 16.52
C ILE A 185 -3.94 -3.73 17.07
N PHE A 186 -4.69 -2.98 16.25
CA PHE A 186 -5.15 -1.62 16.55
C PHE A 186 -6.66 -1.51 16.84
N GLY A 187 -7.44 -2.57 16.59
CA GLY A 187 -8.88 -2.64 16.81
C GLY A 187 -9.72 -2.29 15.58
N LEU A 188 -10.97 -2.75 15.58
CA LEU A 188 -11.93 -2.54 14.48
C LEU A 188 -12.27 -1.06 14.27
N GLU A 189 -12.32 -0.25 15.34
CA GLU A 189 -12.54 1.19 15.23
C GLU A 189 -11.41 1.89 14.48
N ALA A 190 -10.16 1.45 14.66
CA ALA A 190 -9.04 1.96 13.90
C ALA A 190 -9.15 1.55 12.42
N LEU A 191 -9.44 0.26 12.16
CA LEU A 191 -9.63 -0.25 10.80
C LEU A 191 -10.75 0.51 10.06
N SER A 192 -11.84 0.85 10.75
CA SER A 192 -12.97 1.56 10.13
C SER A 192 -12.61 2.96 9.60
N ARG A 193 -11.48 3.54 10.06
CA ARG A 193 -10.96 4.83 9.59
C ARG A 193 -9.98 4.73 8.42
N VAL A 194 -9.55 3.53 8.06
CA VAL A 194 -8.65 3.29 6.93
C VAL A 194 -9.46 3.39 5.64
N LYS A 195 -9.31 4.52 4.94
CA LYS A 195 -10.05 4.83 3.71
C LYS A 195 -9.15 4.89 2.48
N GLY A 196 -7.87 5.25 2.65
CA GLY A 196 -6.87 5.28 1.60
C GLY A 196 -6.15 3.96 1.40
N PHE A 197 -5.59 3.75 0.21
CA PHE A 197 -4.74 2.61 -0.11
C PHE A 197 -3.45 3.07 -0.79
N SER A 198 -2.32 2.48 -0.36
CA SER A 198 -1.00 2.65 -0.96
C SER A 198 -0.61 1.35 -1.66
N PRO A 199 -0.54 1.31 -3.01
CA PRO A 199 -0.02 0.15 -3.71
C PRO A 199 1.46 -0.05 -3.38
N ALA A 200 1.89 -1.29 -3.14
CA ALA A 200 3.30 -1.63 -2.98
C ALA A 200 4.09 -1.11 -4.20
N GLU A 201 5.23 -0.47 -3.94
CA GLU A 201 6.09 0.18 -4.96
C GLU A 201 5.37 1.28 -5.77
N MET A 202 4.21 1.71 -5.28
CA MET A 202 3.27 2.59 -5.98
C MET A 202 2.94 2.06 -7.39
N ALA A 203 2.94 0.73 -7.54
CA ALA A 203 2.81 0.05 -8.82
C ALA A 203 1.36 -0.14 -9.23
N LEU A 204 1.00 0.42 -10.40
CA LEU A 204 -0.34 0.33 -10.98
C LEU A 204 -0.34 -0.66 -12.16
N PRO A 205 -1.22 -1.67 -12.20
CA PRO A 205 -1.31 -2.56 -13.35
C PRO A 205 -1.76 -1.81 -14.62
N ASN A 206 -1.03 -1.99 -15.73
CA ASN A 206 -1.45 -1.45 -17.03
C ASN A 206 -2.44 -2.39 -17.74
N HIS A 207 -2.31 -3.71 -17.55
CA HIS A 207 -3.21 -4.69 -18.17
C HIS A 207 -4.68 -4.44 -17.73
N PRO A 208 -5.62 -4.19 -18.66
CA PRO A 208 -7.01 -3.81 -18.34
C PRO A 208 -7.72 -4.75 -17.35
N ASP A 209 -7.58 -6.07 -17.54
CA ASP A 209 -8.28 -7.05 -16.69
C ASP A 209 -7.70 -7.12 -15.27
N VAL A 210 -6.37 -7.01 -15.15
CA VAL A 210 -5.69 -7.01 -13.85
C VAL A 210 -6.00 -5.73 -13.10
N PHE A 211 -5.99 -4.60 -13.81
CA PHE A 211 -6.31 -3.30 -13.26
C PHE A 211 -7.76 -3.20 -12.76
N TYR A 212 -8.71 -3.77 -13.51
CA TYR A 212 -10.10 -3.86 -13.07
C TYR A 212 -10.23 -4.67 -11.76
N GLU A 213 -9.61 -5.85 -11.68
CA GLU A 213 -9.65 -6.64 -10.44
C GLU A 213 -8.93 -5.97 -9.27
N PHE A 214 -7.87 -5.18 -9.53
CA PHE A 214 -7.23 -4.32 -8.54
C PHE A 214 -8.20 -3.29 -7.97
N VAL A 215 -8.83 -2.47 -8.82
CA VAL A 215 -9.79 -1.43 -8.37
C VAL A 215 -10.99 -2.07 -7.68
N LYS A 216 -11.52 -3.17 -8.22
CA LYS A 216 -12.64 -3.92 -7.63
C LYS A 216 -12.28 -4.43 -6.24
N THR A 217 -11.09 -5.02 -6.07
CA THR A 217 -10.60 -5.49 -4.77
C THR A 217 -10.56 -4.36 -3.75
N LEU A 218 -10.10 -3.16 -4.14
CA LEU A 218 -10.07 -2.02 -3.23
C LEU A 218 -11.48 -1.60 -2.80
N LYS A 219 -12.43 -1.48 -3.75
CA LYS A 219 -13.81 -1.09 -3.44
C LYS A 219 -14.53 -2.11 -2.55
N GLU A 220 -14.39 -3.40 -2.86
CA GLU A 220 -15.00 -4.49 -2.09
C GLU A 220 -14.45 -4.55 -0.65
N ASN A 221 -13.26 -3.99 -0.41
CA ASN A 221 -12.66 -3.86 0.91
C ASN A 221 -12.84 -2.45 1.52
N ASN A 222 -13.83 -1.67 1.07
CA ASN A 222 -14.22 -0.36 1.62
C ASN A 222 -13.15 0.75 1.52
N TYR A 223 -12.14 0.60 0.66
CA TYR A 223 -11.24 1.72 0.34
C TYR A 223 -11.96 2.72 -0.57
N GLN A 224 -11.77 4.01 -0.30
CA GLN A 224 -12.44 5.12 -0.98
C GLN A 224 -11.53 5.84 -1.97
N TRP A 225 -10.21 5.80 -1.72
CA TRP A 225 -9.23 6.47 -2.56
C TRP A 225 -7.90 5.70 -2.58
N VAL A 226 -7.10 5.93 -3.63
CA VAL A 226 -5.81 5.27 -3.84
C VAL A 226 -4.74 6.28 -4.23
N LEU A 227 -3.51 6.10 -3.75
CA LEU A 227 -2.36 6.85 -4.25
C LEU A 227 -1.91 6.29 -5.60
N VAL A 228 -1.64 7.18 -6.56
CA VAL A 228 -1.06 6.83 -7.87
C VAL A 228 0.11 7.76 -8.18
N GLN A 229 0.98 7.36 -9.10
CA GLN A 229 2.08 8.21 -9.54
C GLN A 229 1.69 8.99 -10.78
N GLU A 230 2.14 10.23 -10.87
CA GLU A 230 1.89 11.09 -12.02
C GLU A 230 2.27 10.42 -13.35
N HIS A 231 3.38 9.68 -13.40
CA HIS A 231 3.82 8.98 -14.61
C HIS A 231 3.19 7.60 -14.84
N SER A 232 2.45 7.06 -13.85
CA SER A 232 1.76 5.76 -13.97
C SER A 232 0.36 5.88 -14.57
N VAL A 233 -0.13 7.10 -14.75
CA VAL A 233 -1.49 7.41 -15.21
C VAL A 233 -1.49 8.42 -16.34
N GLU A 234 -2.54 8.39 -17.14
CA GLU A 234 -2.78 9.29 -18.24
C GLU A 234 -4.25 9.73 -18.28
N GLN A 235 -4.51 10.84 -18.98
CA GLN A 235 -5.86 11.27 -19.30
C GLN A 235 -6.41 10.44 -20.47
N PRO A 236 -7.61 9.84 -20.37
CA PRO A 236 -8.15 8.98 -21.43
C PRO A 236 -8.28 9.65 -22.81
N GLU A 237 -8.57 10.95 -22.85
CA GLU A 237 -8.81 11.69 -24.09
C GLU A 237 -7.53 11.90 -24.91
N GLU A 238 -6.46 12.36 -24.25
CA GLU A 238 -5.21 12.78 -24.90
C GLU A 238 -4.07 11.76 -24.76
N GLY A 239 -4.10 10.87 -23.76
CA GLY A 239 -2.99 9.95 -23.43
C GLY A 239 -1.78 10.64 -22.77
N GLY A 240 -1.95 11.89 -22.31
CA GLY A 240 -0.92 12.65 -21.61
C GLY A 240 -1.13 12.69 -20.10
N HIS A 241 -0.12 13.17 -19.35
CA HIS A 241 -0.24 13.40 -17.91
C HIS A 241 -1.28 14.47 -17.57
N SER A 242 -1.78 14.43 -16.33
CA SER A 242 -2.72 15.44 -15.84
C SER A 242 -2.08 16.82 -15.77
N ARG A 243 -2.74 17.84 -16.35
CA ARG A 243 -2.34 19.26 -16.21
C ARG A 243 -2.71 19.87 -14.85
N GLN A 244 -3.48 19.15 -14.04
CA GLN A 244 -3.91 19.56 -12.70
C GLN A 244 -3.67 18.41 -11.72
N PRO A 245 -2.42 18.13 -11.31
CA PRO A 245 -2.12 16.97 -10.48
C PRO A 245 -2.52 17.13 -9.01
N HIS A 246 -2.81 18.36 -8.55
CA HIS A 246 -3.11 18.68 -7.15
C HIS A 246 -4.61 18.71 -6.80
N ILE A 247 -5.45 18.12 -7.64
CA ILE A 247 -6.86 17.89 -7.34
C ILE A 247 -7.13 16.37 -7.35
N PRO A 248 -8.19 15.89 -6.71
CA PRO A 248 -8.56 14.48 -6.85
C PRO A 248 -8.98 14.17 -8.29
N HIS A 249 -8.72 12.94 -8.69
CA HIS A 249 -9.12 12.37 -9.98
C HIS A 249 -10.03 11.18 -9.77
N ARG A 250 -10.74 10.79 -10.82
CA ARG A 250 -11.45 9.51 -10.88
C ARG A 250 -10.65 8.54 -11.73
N LEU A 251 -10.08 7.54 -11.09
CA LEU A 251 -9.36 6.47 -11.76
C LEU A 251 -10.35 5.44 -12.27
N VAL A 252 -10.45 5.29 -13.59
CA VAL A 252 -11.45 4.46 -14.28
C VAL A 252 -10.80 3.18 -14.78
N ALA A 253 -11.32 2.03 -14.34
CA ALA A 253 -10.90 0.71 -14.76
C ALA A 253 -12.00 0.04 -15.58
N THR A 254 -11.72 -0.30 -16.83
CA THR A 254 -12.60 -1.07 -17.71
C THR A 254 -11.88 -2.34 -18.13
N ASN A 255 -12.54 -3.50 -18.05
CA ASN A 255 -11.97 -4.78 -18.44
C ASN A 255 -12.36 -5.20 -19.87
N SER A 256 -11.75 -6.27 -20.37
CA SER A 256 -11.98 -6.86 -21.69
C SER A 256 -13.42 -7.34 -21.90
N LYS A 257 -14.16 -7.60 -20.81
CA LYS A 257 -15.58 -7.99 -20.81
C LYS A 257 -16.53 -6.78 -20.80
N GLY A 258 -15.99 -5.55 -20.74
CA GLY A 258 -16.78 -4.32 -20.74
C GLY A 258 -17.35 -3.94 -19.38
N GLU A 259 -16.93 -4.60 -18.31
CA GLU A 259 -17.26 -4.19 -16.95
C GLU A 259 -16.37 -3.01 -16.54
N SER A 260 -16.93 -2.07 -15.77
CA SER A 260 -16.22 -0.89 -15.29
C SER A 260 -16.36 -0.67 -13.80
N ALA A 261 -15.27 -0.25 -13.17
CA ALA A 261 -15.22 0.23 -11.80
C ALA A 261 -14.38 1.51 -11.73
N SER A 262 -14.55 2.31 -10.69
CA SER A 262 -13.75 3.50 -10.47
C SER A 262 -13.55 3.80 -8.99
N ILE A 263 -12.46 4.50 -8.69
CA ILE A 263 -12.06 4.92 -7.36
C ILE A 263 -11.43 6.31 -7.44
N ILE A 264 -11.50 7.10 -6.36
CA ILE A 264 -10.80 8.38 -6.29
C ILE A 264 -9.29 8.12 -6.31
N ALA A 265 -8.55 8.81 -7.16
CA ALA A 265 -7.09 8.79 -7.18
C ALA A 265 -6.54 10.12 -6.69
N ILE A 266 -5.50 10.03 -5.86
CA ILE A 266 -4.67 11.15 -5.46
C ILE A 266 -3.31 10.96 -6.09
N ILE A 267 -2.91 11.92 -6.94
CA ILE A 267 -1.63 11.87 -7.62
C ILE A 267 -0.54 12.28 -6.63
N LYS A 268 0.40 11.36 -6.41
CA LYS A 268 1.71 11.66 -5.84
C LYS A 268 2.50 12.49 -6.85
N THR A 269 2.78 13.75 -6.53
CA THR A 269 3.54 14.67 -7.41
C THR A 269 5.06 14.47 -7.26
N GLN A 270 5.85 15.28 -7.97
CA GLN A 270 7.24 15.03 -8.35
C GLN A 270 8.13 14.32 -7.29
N GLY A 271 8.91 13.36 -7.80
CA GLY A 271 10.08 12.72 -7.17
C GLY A 271 9.76 11.53 -6.27
N SER A 272 10.19 10.32 -6.67
CA SER A 272 10.26 9.13 -5.80
C SER A 272 11.47 9.15 -4.87
N ASP A 273 12.15 10.29 -4.77
CA ASP A 273 13.31 10.42 -3.90
C ASP A 273 12.81 10.64 -2.47
N THR A 274 12.99 9.63 -1.64
CA THR A 274 12.83 9.66 -0.19
C THR A 274 13.42 10.94 0.44
N LYS A 275 14.44 11.57 -0.18
CA LYS A 275 14.96 12.89 0.21
C LYS A 275 13.92 14.02 0.18
N LEU A 276 12.98 14.03 -0.77
CA LEU A 276 11.99 15.11 -0.90
C LEU A 276 11.00 15.10 0.27
N VAL A 277 10.49 13.92 0.62
CA VAL A 277 9.64 13.76 1.81
C VAL A 277 10.44 14.04 3.08
N ALA A 278 11.68 13.55 3.15
CA ALA A 278 12.56 13.81 4.28
C ALA A 278 12.80 15.32 4.53
N GLN A 279 12.84 16.11 3.47
CA GLN A 279 13.02 17.56 3.54
C GLN A 279 11.72 18.37 3.52
N MET A 280 10.56 17.68 3.61
CA MET A 280 9.23 18.29 3.60
C MET A 280 8.99 19.18 2.36
N GLN A 281 9.57 18.82 1.22
CA GLN A 281 9.34 19.51 -0.06
C GLN A 281 7.85 19.71 -0.43
N PRO A 282 6.89 18.79 -0.14
CA PRO A 282 5.50 19.03 -0.52
C PRO A 282 4.87 20.24 0.18
N TYR A 283 5.36 20.63 1.36
CA TYR A 283 4.95 21.87 2.01
C TYR A 283 5.36 23.09 1.19
N TYR A 284 6.63 23.15 0.78
CA TYR A 284 7.18 24.27 0.02
C TYR A 284 6.58 24.36 -1.39
N GLU A 285 6.25 23.22 -2.01
CA GLU A 285 5.48 23.18 -3.25
C GLU A 285 4.07 23.76 -3.04
N ALA A 286 3.36 23.33 -1.99
CA ALA A 286 2.03 23.82 -1.70
C ALA A 286 1.99 25.32 -1.41
N GLN A 287 3.03 25.88 -0.76
CA GLN A 287 3.14 27.33 -0.53
C GLN A 287 3.18 28.14 -1.83
N GLY A 288 3.65 27.55 -2.94
CA GLY A 288 3.67 28.18 -4.26
C GLY A 288 2.35 28.10 -5.02
N LEU A 289 1.33 27.44 -4.47
CA LEU A 289 0.04 27.23 -5.11
C LEU A 289 -1.05 28.14 -4.53
N GLY A 290 -2.09 28.37 -5.33
CA GLY A 290 -3.33 29.00 -4.92
C GLY A 290 -4.53 28.15 -5.29
N ARG A 291 -5.71 28.55 -4.81
CA ARG A 291 -6.97 27.83 -5.07
C ARG A 291 -7.19 27.61 -6.57
N GLN A 292 -7.66 26.43 -6.92
CA GLN A 292 -7.96 26.01 -8.29
C GLN A 292 -9.46 25.89 -8.50
N GLU A 293 -9.92 26.12 -9.73
CA GLU A 293 -11.33 25.92 -10.07
C GLU A 293 -11.60 24.45 -10.40
N LEU A 294 -12.61 23.87 -9.76
CA LEU A 294 -13.19 22.58 -10.10
C LEU A 294 -14.72 22.73 -10.18
N LYS A 295 -15.30 22.48 -11.35
CA LYS A 295 -16.74 22.64 -11.64
C LYS A 295 -17.32 23.98 -11.16
N GLY A 296 -16.62 25.08 -11.41
CA GLY A 296 -17.07 26.43 -11.03
C GLY A 296 -16.98 26.75 -9.52
N GLN A 297 -16.37 25.87 -8.71
CA GLN A 297 -16.05 26.16 -7.31
C GLN A 297 -14.54 26.25 -7.12
N ALA A 298 -14.09 27.20 -6.32
CA ALA A 298 -12.67 27.33 -5.96
C ALA A 298 -12.34 26.38 -4.80
N ILE A 299 -11.42 25.45 -5.01
CA ILE A 299 -10.94 24.48 -4.00
C ILE A 299 -9.44 24.69 -3.75
N PRO A 300 -8.94 24.45 -2.52
CA PRO A 300 -7.50 24.51 -2.27
C PRO A 300 -6.82 23.27 -2.86
N PRO A 301 -5.76 23.39 -3.68
CA PRO A 301 -5.03 22.23 -4.18
C PRO A 301 -4.35 21.47 -3.05
N LEU A 302 -4.17 20.16 -3.24
CA LEU A 302 -3.50 19.26 -2.32
C LEU A 302 -2.23 18.69 -2.96
N VAL A 303 -1.07 19.08 -2.42
CA VAL A 303 0.22 18.46 -2.78
C VAL A 303 0.40 17.20 -1.93
N THR A 304 0.53 16.03 -2.56
CA THR A 304 0.68 14.76 -1.83
C THR A 304 1.97 14.07 -2.22
N GLN A 305 2.74 13.62 -1.24
CA GLN A 305 3.92 12.79 -1.48
C GLN A 305 4.02 11.63 -0.50
N ILE A 306 4.66 10.55 -0.95
CA ILE A 306 4.98 9.35 -0.17
C ILE A 306 6.45 9.00 -0.42
N GLY A 307 7.14 8.52 0.61
CA GLY A 307 8.51 8.02 0.53
C GLY A 307 8.77 6.95 1.57
N ASP A 308 9.77 6.11 1.33
CA ASP A 308 10.25 5.12 2.29
C ASP A 308 10.66 5.82 3.60
N GLY A 309 10.05 5.47 4.72
CA GLY A 309 10.20 6.15 6.00
C GLY A 309 11.44 5.71 6.78
N GLU A 310 12.10 4.63 6.36
CA GLU A 310 13.35 4.11 6.92
C GLU A 310 14.55 4.26 5.98
N ASN A 311 14.33 4.46 4.67
CA ASN A 311 15.37 4.28 3.66
C ASN A 311 16.20 5.55 3.42
N GLY A 312 17.53 5.40 3.35
CA GLY A 312 18.46 6.48 3.02
C GLY A 312 18.80 7.43 4.19
N GLY A 313 20.05 7.91 4.18
CA GLY A 313 20.60 8.76 5.24
C GLY A 313 19.80 10.03 5.53
N VAL A 314 19.16 10.61 4.51
CA VAL A 314 18.37 11.85 4.67
C VAL A 314 17.07 11.57 5.44
N MET A 315 16.35 10.48 5.14
CA MET A 315 15.15 10.13 5.90
C MET A 315 15.45 9.69 7.33
N MET A 316 16.57 8.99 7.52
CA MET A 316 17.02 8.58 8.84
C MET A 316 17.36 9.78 9.73
N ASN A 317 18.07 10.79 9.18
CA ASN A 317 18.68 11.85 9.99
C ASN A 317 18.01 13.23 9.89
N GLU A 318 17.52 13.63 8.71
CA GLU A 318 16.99 14.99 8.49
C GLU A 318 15.47 15.08 8.70
N PHE A 319 14.72 14.04 8.32
CA PHE A 319 13.25 14.03 8.43
C PHE A 319 12.71 14.41 9.80
N PRO A 320 13.20 13.85 10.94
CA PRO A 320 12.61 14.16 12.24
C PRO A 320 12.66 15.66 12.55
N GLY A 321 13.82 16.30 12.32
CA GLY A 321 13.99 17.73 12.52
C GLY A 321 13.10 18.55 11.59
N LYS A 322 13.08 18.18 10.30
CA LYS A 322 12.34 18.94 9.28
C LYS A 322 10.83 18.79 9.40
N PHE A 323 10.33 17.61 9.75
CA PHE A 323 8.94 17.35 10.07
C PHE A 323 8.48 18.25 11.23
N MET A 324 9.25 18.29 12.32
CA MET A 324 8.91 19.12 13.49
C MET A 324 8.91 20.62 13.16
N GLU A 325 9.87 21.09 12.36
CA GLU A 325 9.92 22.48 11.87
C GLU A 325 8.67 22.83 11.06
N VAL A 326 8.39 22.05 10.01
CA VAL A 326 7.30 22.33 9.07
C VAL A 326 5.94 22.21 9.75
N MET A 327 5.71 21.22 10.63
CA MET A 327 4.44 21.09 11.33
C MET A 327 4.18 22.29 12.27
N ARG A 328 5.23 22.88 12.85
CA ARG A 328 5.10 24.10 13.67
C ARG A 328 4.76 25.32 12.83
N GLU A 329 5.35 25.44 11.64
CA GLU A 329 5.16 26.56 10.71
C GLU A 329 3.80 26.49 10.00
N ALA A 330 3.41 25.31 9.53
CA ALA A 330 2.16 25.09 8.79
C ALA A 330 0.90 25.20 9.67
N THR A 331 1.02 24.99 10.98
CA THR A 331 -0.14 25.09 11.89
C THR A 331 -0.72 26.51 11.87
N GLY A 332 -1.97 26.64 11.43
CA GLY A 332 -2.70 27.92 11.36
C GLY A 332 -2.26 28.81 10.20
N SER A 333 -1.42 28.31 9.30
CA SER A 333 -1.03 29.03 8.08
C SER A 333 -2.10 28.85 6.98
N PRO A 334 -2.02 29.62 5.88
CA PRO A 334 -2.84 29.38 4.69
C PRO A 334 -2.51 28.08 3.94
N THR A 335 -1.46 27.35 4.33
CA THR A 335 -1.01 26.09 3.73
C THR A 335 -0.77 25.04 4.83
N PRO A 336 -1.83 24.52 5.47
CA PRO A 336 -1.69 23.53 6.52
C PRO A 336 -1.39 22.13 5.96
N ALA A 337 -0.87 21.28 6.84
CA ALA A 337 -0.86 19.84 6.61
C ALA A 337 -2.29 19.29 6.78
N VAL A 338 -2.71 18.38 5.91
CA VAL A 338 -4.04 17.72 5.96
C VAL A 338 -3.90 16.22 5.77
N ASN A 339 -4.82 15.45 6.36
CA ASN A 339 -5.05 14.08 5.93
C ASN A 339 -5.80 14.09 4.59
N VAL A 340 -5.58 13.09 3.73
CA VAL A 340 -6.26 13.01 2.44
C VAL A 340 -7.75 12.78 2.65
N SER A 341 -8.13 11.87 3.55
CA SER A 341 -9.56 11.64 3.84
C SER A 341 -10.22 12.87 4.47
N GLU A 342 -9.49 13.67 5.25
CA GLU A 342 -9.97 14.94 5.82
C GLU A 342 -10.27 15.96 4.71
N TYR A 343 -9.39 16.05 3.71
CA TYR A 343 -9.58 16.89 2.53
C TYR A 343 -10.75 16.42 1.64
N LEU A 344 -10.85 15.12 1.39
CA LEU A 344 -11.96 14.55 0.61
C LEU A 344 -13.30 14.74 1.30
N GLU A 345 -13.38 14.53 2.62
CA GLU A 345 -14.57 14.81 3.42
C GLU A 345 -14.98 16.30 3.32
N TYR A 346 -14.03 17.23 3.27
CA TYR A 346 -14.33 18.64 3.01
C TYR A 346 -14.92 18.85 1.61
N LEU A 347 -14.35 18.25 0.56
CA LEU A 347 -14.90 18.35 -0.80
C LEU A 347 -16.33 17.76 -0.88
N GLU A 348 -16.62 16.69 -0.15
CA GLU A 348 -17.98 16.16 -0.05
C GLU A 348 -18.97 17.19 0.52
N THR A 349 -18.55 18.04 1.47
CA THR A 349 -19.41 19.12 2.00
C THR A 349 -19.74 20.20 0.96
N LEU A 350 -18.90 20.35 -0.07
CA LEU A 350 -19.13 21.22 -1.22
C LEU A 350 -20.01 20.54 -2.30
N GLY A 351 -20.41 19.28 -2.06
CA GLY A 351 -21.25 18.49 -2.96
C GLY A 351 -20.48 17.71 -4.02
N PHE A 352 -19.15 17.69 -3.98
CA PHE A 352 -18.35 16.87 -4.91
C PHE A 352 -18.56 15.39 -4.65
N LYS A 353 -18.64 14.63 -5.73
CA LYS A 353 -18.70 13.17 -5.77
C LYS A 353 -17.58 12.64 -6.65
N GLU A 354 -17.31 11.34 -6.54
CA GLU A 354 -16.30 10.65 -7.36
C GLU A 354 -16.44 10.97 -8.87
N ALA A 355 -17.67 11.01 -9.39
CA ALA A 355 -17.95 11.30 -10.80
C ALA A 355 -17.69 12.76 -11.22
N ASP A 356 -17.45 13.65 -10.27
CA ASP A 356 -17.14 15.05 -10.53
C ASP A 356 -15.66 15.31 -10.80
N PHE A 357 -14.80 14.35 -10.45
CA PHE A 357 -13.37 14.45 -10.67
C PHE A 357 -12.98 14.07 -12.11
N PRO A 358 -11.97 14.74 -12.68
CA PRO A 358 -11.45 14.41 -14.01
C PRO A 358 -10.97 12.96 -14.07
N ALA A 359 -11.21 12.30 -15.20
CA ALA A 359 -10.88 10.90 -15.38
C ALA A 359 -9.37 10.67 -15.58
N LEU A 360 -8.89 9.56 -15.02
CA LEU A 360 -7.57 8.98 -15.28
C LEU A 360 -7.72 7.50 -15.62
N GLN A 361 -6.72 6.97 -16.32
CA GLN A 361 -6.51 5.54 -16.54
C GLN A 361 -5.00 5.24 -16.42
N PRO A 362 -4.60 3.97 -16.24
CA PRO A 362 -3.20 3.58 -16.32
C PRO A 362 -2.57 3.99 -17.64
N VAL A 363 -1.29 4.35 -17.58
CA VAL A 363 -0.53 4.79 -18.76
C VAL A 363 -0.56 3.73 -19.86
N GLN A 364 -0.56 4.18 -21.12
CA GLN A 364 -0.62 3.38 -22.35
C GLN A 364 -1.97 2.71 -22.65
N GLN A 365 -2.96 2.75 -21.74
CA GLN A 365 -4.27 2.17 -22.03
C GLN A 365 -5.02 2.89 -23.15
N LYS A 366 -4.71 4.15 -23.45
CA LYS A 366 -5.30 4.87 -24.59
C LYS A 366 -5.03 4.14 -25.90
N LYS A 367 -3.81 3.62 -26.08
CA LYS A 367 -3.45 2.85 -27.28
C LYS A 367 -4.30 1.58 -27.41
N ILE A 368 -4.67 0.97 -26.29
CA ILE A 368 -5.59 -0.18 -26.27
C ILE A 368 -6.99 0.31 -26.65
N TRP A 369 -7.54 1.29 -25.94
CA TRP A 369 -8.93 1.71 -26.11
C TRP A 369 -9.22 2.42 -27.45
N ASP A 370 -8.22 3.01 -28.09
CA ASP A 370 -8.33 3.53 -29.46
C ASP A 370 -8.47 2.40 -30.51
N ASN A 371 -8.04 1.17 -30.17
CA ASN A 371 -7.99 0.02 -31.07
C ASN A 371 -8.79 -1.19 -30.56
N PHE A 372 -9.52 -1.05 -29.44
CA PHE A 372 -10.25 -2.14 -28.79
C PHE A 372 -11.65 -1.71 -28.39
N GLU A 373 -12.65 -2.50 -28.80
CA GLU A 373 -14.02 -2.34 -28.33
C GLU A 373 -14.19 -3.04 -26.98
N ALA A 374 -14.48 -2.27 -25.92
CA ALA A 374 -14.75 -2.83 -24.61
C ALA A 374 -15.89 -3.87 -24.67
N GLY A 375 -15.68 -5.05 -24.09
CA GLY A 375 -16.61 -6.19 -24.21
C GLY A 375 -16.27 -7.18 -25.33
N ALA A 376 -15.25 -6.92 -26.14
CA ALA A 376 -14.84 -7.84 -27.21
C ALA A 376 -14.17 -9.14 -26.70
N GLY A 377 -13.87 -9.22 -25.39
CA GLY A 377 -13.41 -10.42 -24.70
C GLY A 377 -11.89 -10.52 -24.54
N PRO A 378 -11.42 -11.34 -23.57
CA PRO A 378 -10.01 -11.41 -23.18
C PRO A 378 -9.10 -11.91 -24.31
N GLU A 379 -9.54 -12.90 -25.09
CA GLU A 379 -8.72 -13.44 -26.21
C GLU A 379 -8.37 -12.40 -27.27
N LYS A 380 -9.27 -11.43 -27.52
CA LYS A 380 -8.99 -10.34 -28.46
C LYS A 380 -8.10 -9.28 -27.84
N LEU A 381 -8.24 -9.04 -26.53
CA LEU A 381 -7.39 -8.10 -25.82
C LEU A 381 -5.93 -8.58 -25.86
N GLU A 382 -5.68 -9.85 -25.56
CA GLU A 382 -4.33 -10.43 -25.60
C GLU A 382 -3.70 -10.32 -26.99
N LYS A 383 -4.45 -10.65 -28.05
CA LYS A 383 -3.97 -10.49 -29.43
C LYS A 383 -3.59 -9.05 -29.76
N LEU A 384 -4.41 -8.08 -29.35
CA LEU A 384 -4.10 -6.67 -29.55
C LEU A 384 -2.85 -6.25 -28.77
N ILE A 385 -2.70 -6.71 -27.53
CA ILE A 385 -1.52 -6.42 -26.71
C ILE A 385 -0.25 -6.98 -27.37
N GLU A 386 -0.28 -8.22 -27.87
CA GLU A 386 0.84 -8.81 -28.63
C GLU A 386 1.17 -7.98 -29.88
N GLU A 387 0.17 -7.55 -30.64
CA GLU A 387 0.35 -6.70 -31.83
C GLU A 387 0.96 -5.34 -31.46
N LEU A 388 0.50 -4.70 -30.38
CA LEU A 388 1.04 -3.42 -29.91
C LEU A 388 2.48 -3.56 -29.41
N GLN A 389 2.80 -4.62 -28.66
CA GLN A 389 4.16 -4.92 -28.19
C GLN A 389 5.12 -5.15 -29.36
N HIS A 390 4.66 -5.81 -30.43
CA HIS A 390 5.48 -6.04 -31.61
C HIS A 390 5.78 -4.75 -32.40
N ASN A 391 4.79 -3.86 -32.49
CA ASN A 391 4.87 -2.65 -33.31
C ASN A 391 5.46 -1.44 -32.59
N ASP A 392 5.41 -1.41 -31.25
CA ASP A 392 5.92 -0.32 -30.43
C ASP A 392 6.81 -0.86 -29.29
N PRO A 393 8.15 -0.77 -29.40
CA PRO A 393 9.07 -1.22 -28.36
C PRO A 393 8.92 -0.52 -27.01
N GLN A 394 8.20 0.62 -26.95
CA GLN A 394 7.94 1.35 -25.70
C GLN A 394 6.67 0.86 -24.99
N PHE A 395 5.84 0.05 -25.65
CA PHE A 395 4.60 -0.46 -25.10
C PHE A 395 4.85 -1.64 -24.15
N ASN A 396 4.34 -1.57 -22.91
CA ASN A 396 4.46 -2.61 -21.90
C ASN A 396 3.24 -2.62 -20.97
N MET A 397 2.86 -3.82 -20.52
CA MET A 397 1.70 -4.04 -19.65
C MET A 397 2.06 -4.28 -18.17
N GLU A 398 3.36 -4.24 -17.85
CA GLU A 398 3.87 -4.39 -16.47
C GLU A 398 3.46 -3.22 -15.57
N GLY A 399 3.23 -2.02 -16.12
CA GLY A 399 2.85 -0.85 -15.33
C GLY A 399 4.01 0.04 -14.90
N GLY A 400 3.69 1.22 -14.39
CA GLY A 400 4.65 2.14 -13.79
C GLY A 400 4.89 1.81 -12.31
N SER A 401 6.14 1.90 -11.86
CA SER A 401 6.58 1.78 -10.45
C SER A 401 7.46 2.97 -10.10
N TRP A 402 7.56 3.32 -8.82
CA TRP A 402 8.38 4.45 -8.37
C TRP A 402 9.88 4.18 -8.45
N THR A 403 10.23 2.91 -8.64
CA THR A 403 11.60 2.44 -8.86
C THR A 403 12.08 2.68 -10.29
N ASN A 404 11.21 3.05 -11.24
CA ASN A 404 11.42 3.43 -12.67
C ASN A 404 12.28 2.51 -13.57
N ASN A 405 13.24 1.76 -13.03
CA ASN A 405 14.30 1.03 -13.72
C ASN A 405 14.33 -0.47 -13.35
N ILE A 406 13.47 -0.92 -12.44
CA ILE A 406 13.40 -2.32 -12.02
C ILE A 406 12.15 -2.94 -12.65
N SER A 407 12.34 -3.91 -13.55
CA SER A 407 11.24 -4.80 -13.93
C SER A 407 10.99 -5.77 -12.78
N TRP A 408 9.72 -5.90 -12.40
CA TRP A 408 9.27 -6.88 -11.40
C TRP A 408 9.06 -8.28 -11.99
N VAL A 409 9.23 -8.41 -13.32
CA VAL A 409 8.94 -9.62 -14.10
C VAL A 409 10.19 -10.13 -14.80
N GLN A 410 10.82 -9.31 -15.62
CA GLN A 410 11.94 -9.69 -16.48
C GLN A 410 13.18 -10.09 -15.67
N GLY A 411 13.72 -11.29 -15.91
CA GLY A 411 14.95 -11.78 -15.29
C GLY A 411 14.76 -12.41 -13.90
N TYR A 412 13.52 -12.60 -13.45
CA TYR A 412 13.16 -13.26 -12.19
C TYR A 412 12.29 -14.50 -12.40
N GLU A 413 12.37 -15.15 -13.57
CA GLU A 413 11.60 -16.35 -13.91
C GLU A 413 11.87 -17.50 -12.92
N ASN A 414 13.08 -17.55 -12.36
CA ASN A 414 13.50 -18.49 -11.32
C ASN A 414 12.80 -18.28 -9.96
N VAL A 415 12.13 -17.14 -9.77
CA VAL A 415 11.34 -16.80 -8.58
C VAL A 415 9.84 -16.82 -8.91
N LEU A 416 9.44 -16.16 -10.01
CA LEU A 416 8.04 -16.03 -10.41
C LEU A 416 7.42 -17.37 -10.82
N GLY A 417 8.15 -18.22 -11.57
CA GLY A 417 7.63 -19.54 -11.97
C GLY A 417 7.26 -20.42 -10.76
N PRO A 418 8.15 -20.61 -9.76
CA PRO A 418 7.78 -21.27 -8.50
C PRO A 418 6.61 -20.61 -7.76
N MET A 419 6.58 -19.28 -7.66
CA MET A 419 5.49 -18.57 -6.99
C MET A 419 4.13 -18.79 -7.68
N GLU A 420 4.09 -18.76 -9.01
CA GLU A 420 2.88 -19.04 -9.80
C GLU A 420 2.39 -20.48 -9.59
N ARG A 421 3.31 -21.45 -9.52
CA ARG A 421 2.94 -22.84 -9.20
C ARG A 421 2.32 -22.98 -7.82
N VAL A 422 2.91 -22.35 -6.80
CA VAL A 422 2.33 -22.34 -5.44
C VAL A 422 0.95 -21.69 -5.44
N SER A 423 0.78 -20.55 -6.13
CA SER A 423 -0.51 -19.88 -6.26
C SER A 423 -1.56 -20.77 -6.93
N ALA A 424 -1.21 -21.42 -8.04
CA ALA A 424 -2.09 -22.34 -8.73
C ALA A 424 -2.49 -23.53 -7.84
N LEU A 425 -1.52 -24.11 -7.12
CA LEU A 425 -1.77 -25.22 -6.19
C LEU A 425 -2.65 -24.79 -5.01
N PHE A 426 -2.41 -23.60 -4.45
CA PHE A 426 -3.25 -23.03 -3.40
C PHE A 426 -4.69 -22.83 -3.89
N SER A 427 -4.85 -22.28 -5.10
CA SER A 427 -6.17 -22.10 -5.71
C SER A 427 -6.89 -23.43 -5.92
N GLU A 428 -6.22 -24.45 -6.48
CA GLU A 428 -6.80 -25.78 -6.70
C GLU A 428 -7.16 -26.50 -5.39
N ARG A 429 -6.26 -26.48 -4.40
CA ARG A 429 -6.34 -27.34 -3.21
C ARG A 429 -7.02 -26.69 -2.02
N VAL A 430 -7.01 -25.36 -1.94
CA VAL A 430 -7.52 -24.60 -0.80
C VAL A 430 -8.78 -23.83 -1.20
N LEU A 431 -8.70 -22.98 -2.23
CA LEU A 431 -9.84 -22.12 -2.62
C LEU A 431 -10.92 -22.87 -3.40
N GLY A 432 -10.51 -23.79 -4.28
CA GLY A 432 -11.40 -24.53 -5.17
C GLY A 432 -12.15 -25.70 -4.50
N ARG A 433 -11.84 -26.00 -3.24
CA ARG A 433 -12.44 -27.12 -2.49
C ARG A 433 -13.45 -26.61 -1.47
N ALA A 434 -14.62 -27.23 -1.44
CA ALA A 434 -15.64 -26.94 -0.43
C ALA A 434 -15.22 -27.47 0.95
N GLY A 435 -15.66 -26.80 2.01
CA GLY A 435 -15.55 -27.29 3.38
C GLY A 435 -14.21 -27.02 4.09
N ILE A 436 -13.32 -26.21 3.51
CA ILE A 436 -12.14 -25.68 4.21
C ILE A 436 -12.54 -24.33 4.82
N ALA A 437 -12.66 -24.26 6.15
CA ALA A 437 -12.96 -23.01 6.82
C ALA A 437 -11.70 -22.13 6.94
N THR A 438 -11.83 -20.83 6.67
CA THR A 438 -10.74 -19.85 6.75
C THR A 438 -10.17 -19.68 8.17
N SER A 439 -10.92 -20.11 9.18
CA SER A 439 -10.49 -20.11 10.59
C SER A 439 -9.60 -21.31 10.97
N GLU A 440 -9.50 -22.33 10.13
CA GLU A 440 -8.66 -23.50 10.40
C GLU A 440 -7.16 -23.16 10.37
N TYR A 441 -6.39 -23.81 11.25
CA TYR A 441 -4.93 -23.67 11.29
C TYR A 441 -4.28 -23.95 9.93
N ARG A 442 -4.63 -25.06 9.26
CA ARG A 442 -4.04 -25.44 7.97
C ARG A 442 -4.26 -24.39 6.88
N TYR A 443 -5.43 -23.76 6.86
CA TYR A 443 -5.73 -22.67 5.91
C TYR A 443 -4.83 -21.48 6.20
N ARG A 444 -4.77 -21.04 7.48
CA ARG A 444 -3.93 -19.91 7.90
C ARG A 444 -2.46 -20.14 7.63
N ASN A 445 -1.96 -21.36 7.88
CA ASN A 445 -0.59 -21.74 7.63
C ASN A 445 -0.26 -21.68 6.13
N ALA A 446 -1.08 -22.29 5.27
CA ALA A 446 -0.90 -22.22 3.83
C ALA A 446 -0.98 -20.78 3.31
N LEU A 447 -1.93 -20.00 3.81
CA LEU A 447 -2.08 -18.59 3.45
C LEU A 447 -0.84 -17.78 3.86
N TYR A 448 -0.34 -17.94 5.08
CA TYR A 448 0.85 -17.25 5.56
C TYR A 448 2.05 -17.45 4.62
N TYR A 449 2.30 -18.68 4.18
CA TYR A 449 3.36 -18.98 3.22
C TYR A 449 3.09 -18.43 1.82
N LEU A 450 1.86 -18.56 1.30
CA LEU A 450 1.46 -17.96 0.01
C LEU A 450 1.74 -16.46 -0.01
N LEU A 451 1.30 -15.75 1.04
CA LEU A 451 1.49 -14.32 1.13
C LEU A 451 2.99 -13.98 1.21
N MET A 452 3.74 -14.65 2.09
CA MET A 452 5.16 -14.37 2.30
C MET A 452 5.99 -14.51 1.03
N ILE A 453 5.79 -15.56 0.23
CA ILE A 453 6.56 -15.76 -1.02
C ILE A 453 6.28 -14.68 -2.07
N GLN A 454 5.15 -13.98 -1.97
CA GLN A 454 4.71 -12.96 -2.93
C GLN A 454 5.22 -11.54 -2.66
N THR A 455 6.11 -11.37 -1.67
CA THR A 455 6.75 -10.09 -1.42
C THR A 455 7.58 -9.60 -2.61
N SER A 456 7.57 -8.29 -2.89
CA SER A 456 8.45 -7.66 -3.89
C SER A 456 9.93 -7.74 -3.49
N CYS A 457 10.22 -7.81 -2.20
CA CYS A 457 11.58 -7.67 -1.67
C CYS A 457 12.56 -8.72 -2.23
N TYR A 458 12.12 -9.95 -2.49
CA TYR A 458 12.99 -10.99 -3.06
C TYR A 458 13.49 -10.68 -4.47
N ARG A 459 12.84 -9.75 -5.17
CA ARG A 459 13.25 -9.23 -6.49
C ARG A 459 13.91 -7.86 -6.37
N TYR A 460 13.48 -7.03 -5.42
CA TYR A 460 14.04 -5.70 -5.19
C TYR A 460 15.53 -5.73 -4.85
N TRP A 461 15.95 -6.61 -3.94
CA TRP A 461 17.33 -6.68 -3.45
C TRP A 461 18.30 -7.40 -4.41
N GLY A 462 17.81 -7.86 -5.56
CA GLY A 462 18.62 -8.51 -6.59
C GLY A 462 18.69 -10.03 -6.47
N GLN A 463 19.46 -10.62 -7.38
CA GLN A 463 19.73 -12.06 -7.44
C GLN A 463 20.64 -12.54 -6.29
N GLY A 464 20.70 -13.86 -6.09
CA GLY A 464 21.57 -14.50 -5.10
C GLY A 464 20.77 -14.96 -3.89
N ILE A 465 21.25 -14.66 -2.67
CA ILE A 465 20.63 -15.18 -1.45
C ILE A 465 19.14 -14.82 -1.31
N TRP A 466 18.72 -13.65 -1.81
CA TRP A 466 17.32 -13.24 -1.81
C TRP A 466 16.43 -14.09 -2.72
N THR A 467 16.93 -14.49 -3.89
CA THR A 467 16.19 -15.40 -4.78
C THR A 467 16.29 -16.84 -4.30
N ASP A 468 17.37 -17.22 -3.58
CA ASP A 468 17.46 -18.50 -2.87
C ASP A 468 16.43 -18.61 -1.75
N TYR A 469 16.25 -17.54 -0.95
CA TYR A 469 15.20 -17.43 0.07
C TYR A 469 13.80 -17.61 -0.54
N ALA A 470 13.51 -16.94 -1.65
CA ALA A 470 12.22 -17.07 -2.32
C ALA A 470 11.93 -18.51 -2.76
N ARG A 471 12.92 -19.17 -3.38
CA ARG A 471 12.78 -20.56 -3.85
C ARG A 471 12.61 -21.55 -2.70
N GLU A 472 13.37 -21.38 -1.63
CA GLU A 472 13.23 -22.20 -0.43
C GLU A 472 11.82 -22.06 0.17
N LEU A 473 11.34 -20.82 0.32
CA LEU A 473 10.00 -20.59 0.87
C LEU A 473 8.90 -21.12 -0.04
N CYS A 474 9.07 -21.08 -1.37
CA CYS A 474 8.17 -21.75 -2.31
C CYS A 474 8.15 -23.26 -2.08
N GLN A 475 9.32 -23.91 -1.92
CA GLN A 475 9.40 -25.34 -1.64
C GLN A 475 8.68 -25.71 -0.33
N ARG A 476 8.86 -24.91 0.73
CA ARG A 476 8.13 -25.11 1.99
C ARG A 476 6.62 -24.94 1.81
N ALA A 477 6.18 -23.95 1.03
CA ALA A 477 4.77 -23.72 0.73
C ALA A 477 4.14 -24.88 -0.07
N GLU A 478 4.83 -25.37 -1.11
CA GLU A 478 4.42 -26.54 -1.88
C GLU A 478 4.28 -27.78 -0.96
N ALA A 479 5.27 -28.03 -0.09
CA ALA A 479 5.23 -29.16 0.83
C ALA A 479 4.05 -29.08 1.83
N ILE A 480 3.72 -27.89 2.35
CA ILE A 480 2.55 -27.67 3.22
C ILE A 480 1.27 -27.99 2.46
N LEU A 481 1.11 -27.46 1.23
CA LEU A 481 -0.06 -27.70 0.40
C LEU A 481 -0.23 -29.18 0.06
N GLU A 482 0.85 -29.86 -0.28
CA GLU A 482 0.83 -31.28 -0.59
C GLU A 482 0.56 -32.14 0.64
N HIS A 483 1.08 -31.79 1.82
CA HIS A 483 0.91 -32.60 3.02
C HIS A 483 -0.47 -32.38 3.66
N ASP A 484 -0.85 -31.13 3.91
CA ASP A 484 -2.02 -30.78 4.74
C ASP A 484 -3.35 -30.81 3.96
N PHE A 485 -3.28 -30.84 2.62
CA PHE A 485 -4.46 -30.86 1.73
C PHE A 485 -4.48 -32.09 0.80
N LYS A 486 -3.77 -33.16 1.18
CA LYS A 486 -3.71 -34.45 0.44
C LYS A 486 -5.09 -35.11 0.26
N ASP A 487 -5.95 -35.05 1.29
CA ASP A 487 -7.12 -35.93 1.41
C ASP A 487 -8.49 -35.23 1.48
N VAL A 488 -8.62 -33.98 1.06
CA VAL A 488 -9.96 -33.35 0.94
C VAL A 488 -10.57 -33.82 -0.38
N ALA A 489 -11.30 -34.94 -0.33
CA ALA A 489 -11.99 -35.53 -1.47
C ALA A 489 -12.84 -34.50 -2.22
N ALA A 490 -12.78 -34.56 -3.56
CA ALA A 490 -13.51 -33.69 -4.48
C ALA A 490 -15.04 -33.83 -4.36
#